data_AF-A0A2E3G823-F1
#
_entry.id   AF-A0A2E3G823-F1
#
_cell.length_a   1.000
_cell.length_b   1.000
_cell.length_c   1.000
_cell.angle_alpha   90.00
_cell.angle_beta   90.00
_cell.angle_gamma   90.00
#
_symmetry.space_group_name_H-M   'P 1'
#
loop_
_entity.id
_entity.type
_entity.pdbx_description
1 polymer ?
#
loop_
_entity_poly.entity_id
_entity_poly.type
_entity_poly.pdbx_seq_one_letter_code
_entity_poly.pdbx_strand_id
1 'polypeptide(L)'
;MKIERVWSMPNKWTFTIKPIKRLLLEEVGEGLWCDPFAGENSPAQITNDLNPERKATYNMDALAFLKTMETDSFDGVLYDPPYSSRQATECYKGYGMELLEVKPTMSHYWKYCKNEIDRILKPNGKVICFGWNSMGMGKTRGFDMTRILMVPHGGCRNDTICTVEIRKPSLF
;
A
#
# COMPACT_ATOMS: atom_id res chain seq x y z
N MET A 1 -18.00 8.72 -4.64
CA MET A 1 -16.60 9.15 -4.88
C MET A 1 -16.38 10.50 -4.23
N LYS A 2 -15.42 10.62 -3.31
CA LYS A 2 -14.95 11.87 -2.67
C LYS A 2 -13.56 12.22 -3.18
N ILE A 3 -13.32 13.45 -3.63
CA ILE A 3 -12.00 13.90 -4.10
C ILE A 3 -11.58 15.13 -3.32
N GLU A 4 -10.39 15.09 -2.74
CA GLU A 4 -9.86 16.15 -1.88
C GLU A 4 -8.43 16.53 -2.32
N ARG A 5 -8.09 17.81 -2.19
CA ARG A 5 -6.74 18.30 -2.42
C ARG A 5 -6.30 19.18 -1.24
N VAL A 6 -5.27 18.75 -0.50
CA VAL A 6 -4.83 19.41 0.74
C VAL A 6 -3.31 19.49 0.79
N TRP A 7 -2.77 20.71 0.85
CA TRP A 7 -1.33 20.92 0.90
C TRP A 7 -0.73 20.47 2.25
N SER A 8 0.47 19.88 2.21
CA SER A 8 1.29 19.58 3.39
C SER A 8 2.76 19.45 3.02
N MET A 9 3.68 19.68 3.96
CA MET A 9 5.09 19.34 3.76
C MET A 9 5.27 17.82 3.59
N PRO A 10 6.23 17.38 2.75
CA PRO A 10 6.55 15.98 2.57
C PRO A 10 7.26 15.42 3.81
N ASN A 11 7.14 14.12 4.03
CA ASN A 11 7.89 13.38 5.04
C ASN A 11 8.29 12.02 4.47
N LYS A 12 9.44 11.49 4.89
CA LYS A 12 9.84 10.11 4.55
C LYS A 12 8.87 9.07 5.13
N TRP A 13 8.16 9.43 6.21
CA TRP A 13 7.14 8.62 6.84
C TRP A 13 5.77 9.07 6.35
N THR A 14 5.27 8.46 5.28
CA THR A 14 4.02 8.79 4.58
C THR A 14 2.86 8.99 5.56
N PHE A 15 2.68 8.08 6.50
CA PHE A 15 1.53 8.07 7.42
C PHE A 15 1.61 9.13 8.52
N THR A 16 2.74 9.84 8.64
CA THR A 16 2.87 10.99 9.56
C THR A 16 2.46 12.31 8.91
N ILE A 17 2.33 12.36 7.58
CA ILE A 17 1.89 13.54 6.83
C ILE A 17 0.45 13.86 7.23
N LYS A 18 0.19 15.08 7.72
CA LYS A 18 -1.06 15.41 8.45
C LYS A 18 -2.35 15.05 7.69
N PRO A 19 -2.53 15.41 6.40
CA PRO A 19 -3.70 14.97 5.63
C PRO A 19 -3.82 13.44 5.51
N ILE A 20 -2.70 12.72 5.36
CA ILE A 20 -2.67 11.26 5.22
C ILE A 20 -2.98 10.59 6.55
N LYS A 21 -2.41 11.09 7.65
CA LYS A 21 -2.74 10.63 9.00
C LYS A 21 -4.24 10.76 9.28
N ARG A 22 -4.84 11.88 8.87
CA ARG A 22 -6.29 12.08 8.98
C ARG A 22 -7.08 11.10 8.11
N LEU A 23 -6.66 10.87 6.86
CA LEU A 23 -7.26 9.86 6.00
C LEU A 23 -7.25 8.49 6.68
N LEU A 24 -6.11 8.07 7.23
CA LEU A 24 -5.98 6.78 7.91
C LEU A 24 -6.91 6.70 9.13
N LEU A 25 -7.01 7.74 9.95
CA LEU A 25 -7.93 7.78 11.09
C LEU A 25 -9.41 7.67 10.68
N GLU A 26 -9.77 8.15 9.49
CA GLU A 26 -11.14 8.10 8.98
C GLU A 26 -11.47 6.76 8.28
N GLU A 27 -10.47 6.14 7.64
CA GLU A 27 -10.69 5.01 6.73
C GLU A 27 -10.25 3.65 7.28
N VAL A 28 -9.27 3.63 8.20
CA VAL A 28 -8.84 2.42 8.91
C VAL A 28 -9.84 2.15 10.03
N GLY A 29 -10.72 1.18 9.78
CA GLY A 29 -11.74 0.75 10.73
C GLY A 29 -11.27 -0.37 11.65
N GLU A 30 -12.22 -0.93 12.41
CA GLU A 30 -12.02 -2.15 13.19
C GLU A 30 -11.66 -3.34 12.29
N GLY A 31 -11.08 -4.38 12.90
CA GLY A 31 -10.70 -5.62 12.21
C GLY A 31 -9.20 -5.75 11.99
N LEU A 32 -8.83 -6.72 11.16
CA LEU A 32 -7.45 -7.09 10.89
C LEU A 32 -6.94 -6.40 9.62
N TRP A 33 -5.89 -5.60 9.77
CA TRP A 33 -5.23 -4.88 8.69
C TRP A 33 -3.84 -5.43 8.41
N CYS A 34 -3.48 -5.40 7.13
CA CYS A 34 -2.17 -5.80 6.62
C CYS A 34 -1.44 -4.61 5.98
N ASP A 35 -0.12 -4.52 6.19
CA ASP A 35 0.75 -3.56 5.52
C ASP A 35 2.05 -4.23 5.06
N PRO A 36 2.23 -4.47 3.75
CA PRO A 36 3.42 -5.10 3.20
C PRO A 36 4.67 -4.19 3.15
N PHE A 37 4.50 -2.88 3.42
CA PHE A 37 5.54 -1.84 3.32
C PHE A 37 5.50 -0.89 4.55
N ALA A 38 5.48 -1.46 5.75
CA ALA A 38 5.03 -0.76 6.95
C ALA A 38 5.92 0.39 7.44
N GLY A 39 7.22 0.35 7.16
CA GLY A 39 8.16 1.33 7.70
C GLY A 39 8.13 1.38 9.22
N GLU A 40 7.75 2.54 9.77
CA GLU A 40 7.78 2.81 11.22
C GLU A 40 6.41 3.20 11.82
N ASN A 41 5.43 3.58 10.99
CA ASN A 41 4.21 4.28 11.47
C ASN A 41 2.92 3.63 10.97
N SER A 42 2.97 2.36 10.57
CA SER A 42 1.78 1.63 10.15
C SER A 42 0.79 1.43 11.30
N PRO A 43 -0.50 1.74 11.11
CA PRO A 43 -1.55 1.38 12.07
C PRO A 43 -2.04 -0.08 11.90
N ALA A 44 -1.51 -0.84 10.92
CA ALA A 44 -1.92 -2.22 10.68
C ALA A 44 -1.39 -3.18 11.76
N GLN A 45 -2.15 -4.25 12.03
CA GLN A 45 -1.77 -5.26 13.02
C GLN A 45 -0.73 -6.24 12.48
N ILE A 46 -0.81 -6.59 11.20
CA ILE A 46 0.15 -7.47 10.54
C ILE A 46 0.97 -6.63 9.56
N THR A 47 2.27 -6.54 9.83
CA THR A 47 3.16 -5.62 9.10
C THR A 47 4.36 -6.36 8.54
N ASN A 48 4.86 -5.90 7.40
CA ASN A 48 6.11 -6.35 6.81
C ASN A 48 6.97 -5.16 6.41
N ASP A 49 8.27 -5.28 6.63
CA ASP A 49 9.26 -4.36 6.07
C ASP A 49 10.53 -5.11 5.74
N LEU A 50 11.06 -4.89 4.54
CA LEU A 50 12.25 -5.56 4.05
C LEU A 50 13.47 -5.35 4.97
N ASN A 51 13.57 -4.20 5.63
CA ASN A 51 14.66 -3.91 6.54
C ASN A 51 14.42 -4.59 7.91
N PRO A 52 15.27 -5.54 8.33
CA PRO A 52 15.14 -6.25 9.61
C PRO A 52 15.31 -5.35 10.85
N GLU A 53 15.82 -4.14 10.69
CA GLU A 53 15.88 -3.16 11.78
C GLU A 53 14.51 -2.52 12.08
N ARG A 54 13.53 -2.66 11.17
CA ARG A 54 12.17 -2.15 11.38
C ARG A 54 11.40 -3.12 12.26
N LYS A 55 10.58 -2.55 13.15
CA LYS A 55 9.72 -3.28 14.09
C LYS A 55 8.45 -3.79 13.41
N ALA A 56 8.59 -4.45 12.27
CA ALA A 56 7.51 -5.11 11.57
C ALA A 56 7.29 -6.54 12.08
N THR A 57 6.10 -7.10 11.86
CA THR A 57 5.79 -8.51 12.21
C THR A 57 6.64 -9.49 11.39
N TYR A 58 6.98 -9.11 10.17
CA TYR A 58 7.83 -9.87 9.24
C TYR A 58 8.89 -8.97 8.61
N ASN A 59 10.02 -9.57 8.25
CA ASN A 59 11.09 -8.88 7.52
C ASN A 59 11.50 -9.65 6.27
N MET A 60 10.69 -9.55 5.21
CA MET A 60 10.92 -10.23 3.94
C MET A 60 10.41 -9.41 2.74
N ASP A 61 10.66 -9.93 1.53
CA ASP A 61 10.10 -9.38 0.31
C ASP A 61 8.56 -9.28 0.40
N ALA A 62 8.00 -8.14 -0.02
CA ALA A 62 6.57 -7.87 0.09
C ALA A 62 5.68 -8.87 -0.67
N LEU A 63 6.10 -9.32 -1.87
CA LEU A 63 5.34 -10.32 -2.61
C LEU A 63 5.41 -11.70 -1.92
N ALA A 64 6.59 -12.09 -1.41
CA ALA A 64 6.74 -13.30 -0.62
C ALA A 64 5.86 -13.26 0.64
N PHE A 65 5.87 -12.14 1.36
CA PHE A 65 5.01 -11.91 2.52
C PHE A 65 3.52 -12.02 2.18
N LEU A 66 3.06 -11.36 1.12
CA LEU A 66 1.64 -11.44 0.73
C LEU A 66 1.19 -12.87 0.38
N LYS A 67 2.09 -13.70 -0.17
CA LYS A 67 1.81 -15.11 -0.47
C LYS A 67 1.67 -16.00 0.77
N THR A 68 2.25 -15.62 1.92
CA THR A 68 2.10 -16.40 3.16
C THR A 68 0.78 -16.10 3.89
N MET A 69 0.09 -15.03 3.50
CA MET A 69 -1.18 -14.63 4.08
C MET A 69 -2.34 -15.50 3.58
N GLU A 70 -3.29 -15.81 4.46
CA GLU A 70 -4.48 -16.59 4.15
C GLU A 70 -5.49 -15.81 3.28
N THR A 71 -6.21 -16.53 2.42
CA THR A 71 -7.28 -15.96 1.58
C THR A 71 -8.42 -15.43 2.44
N ASP A 72 -9.02 -14.30 2.05
CA ASP A 72 -10.16 -13.67 2.74
C ASP A 72 -9.96 -13.50 4.27
N SER A 73 -8.74 -13.15 4.71
CA SER A 73 -8.38 -13.03 6.13
C SER A 73 -8.32 -11.59 6.65
N PHE A 74 -8.14 -10.59 5.77
CA PHE A 74 -7.97 -9.18 6.15
C PHE A 74 -9.18 -8.32 5.84
N ASP A 75 -9.51 -7.42 6.76
CA ASP A 75 -10.55 -6.40 6.60
C ASP A 75 -10.02 -5.18 5.82
N GLY A 76 -8.70 -4.96 5.85
CA GLY A 76 -8.09 -3.97 4.98
C GLY A 76 -6.59 -4.13 4.74
N VAL A 77 -6.09 -3.46 3.70
CA VAL A 77 -4.67 -3.39 3.34
C VAL A 77 -4.24 -1.95 3.13
N LEU A 78 -3.13 -1.57 3.76
CA LEU A 78 -2.40 -0.35 3.45
C LEU A 78 -1.30 -0.69 2.44
N TYR A 79 -1.29 -0.03 1.29
CA TYR A 79 -0.36 -0.35 0.21
C TYR A 79 0.48 0.88 -0.14
N ASP A 80 1.61 1.03 0.54
CA ASP A 80 2.59 2.12 0.39
C ASP A 80 3.92 1.62 -0.22
N PRO A 81 3.93 1.07 -1.45
CA PRO A 81 5.15 0.58 -2.07
C PRO A 81 6.12 1.73 -2.39
N PRO A 82 7.39 1.44 -2.74
CA PRO A 82 8.22 2.40 -3.46
C PRO A 82 7.50 2.97 -4.70
N TYR A 83 7.45 4.31 -4.84
CA TYR A 83 6.64 4.98 -5.86
C TYR A 83 7.26 5.01 -7.26
N SER A 84 8.48 4.51 -7.41
CA SER A 84 9.17 4.41 -8.70
C SER A 84 10.17 3.25 -8.72
N SER A 85 10.53 2.79 -9.92
CA SER A 85 11.55 1.75 -10.10
C SER A 85 12.90 2.15 -9.49
N ARG A 86 13.23 3.46 -9.49
CA ARG A 86 14.42 3.99 -8.83
C ARG A 86 14.34 3.80 -7.31
N GLN A 87 13.24 4.22 -6.69
CA GLN A 87 13.05 4.00 -5.26
C GLN A 87 13.03 2.51 -4.92
N ALA A 88 12.40 1.66 -5.74
CA ALA A 88 12.41 0.22 -5.54
C ALA A 88 13.84 -0.34 -5.55
N THR A 89 14.67 0.14 -6.47
CA THR A 89 16.09 -0.25 -6.54
C THR A 89 16.84 0.21 -5.29
N GLU A 90 16.64 1.45 -4.84
CA GLU A 90 17.29 2.01 -3.66
C GLU A 90 16.86 1.30 -2.36
N CYS A 91 15.56 1.05 -2.18
CA CYS A 91 15.00 0.40 -1.00
C CYS A 91 15.46 -1.06 -0.86
N TYR A 92 15.56 -1.77 -1.98
CA TYR A 92 15.88 -3.20 -1.95
C TYR A 92 17.37 -3.50 -2.18
N LYS A 93 18.21 -2.48 -2.44
CA LYS A 93 19.65 -2.67 -2.63
C LYS A 93 20.26 -3.22 -1.34
N GLY A 94 20.97 -4.36 -1.44
CA GLY A 94 21.59 -5.02 -0.29
C GLY A 94 20.66 -5.94 0.50
N TYR A 95 19.41 -6.10 0.05
CA TYR A 95 18.41 -7.00 0.66
C TYR A 95 18.08 -8.20 -0.26
N GLY A 96 19.05 -8.67 -1.04
CA GLY A 96 18.92 -9.91 -1.81
C GLY A 96 17.99 -9.83 -3.03
N MET A 97 17.75 -8.65 -3.63
CA MET A 97 16.95 -8.52 -4.86
C MET A 97 17.39 -9.45 -5.98
N GLU A 98 18.70 -9.66 -6.10
CA GLU A 98 19.30 -10.51 -7.10
C GLU A 98 18.87 -11.97 -7.00
N LEU A 99 18.40 -12.39 -5.83
CA LEU A 99 17.91 -13.74 -5.54
C LEU A 99 16.41 -13.91 -5.82
N LEU A 100 15.68 -12.80 -6.07
CA LEU A 100 14.24 -12.85 -6.37
C LEU A 100 14.02 -13.22 -7.84
N GLU A 101 13.18 -14.23 -8.07
CA GLU A 101 12.72 -14.62 -9.41
C GLU A 101 11.96 -13.47 -10.10
N VAL A 102 11.14 -12.77 -9.32
CA VAL A 102 10.37 -11.60 -9.77
C VAL A 102 10.88 -10.37 -9.05
N LYS A 103 11.46 -9.43 -9.80
CA LYS A 103 12.13 -8.25 -9.20
C LYS A 103 11.17 -7.06 -9.07
N PRO A 104 11.26 -6.26 -7.99
CA PRO A 104 10.50 -5.01 -7.82
C PRO A 104 10.71 -3.98 -8.95
N THR A 105 11.77 -4.11 -9.74
CA THR A 105 12.02 -3.28 -10.92
C THR A 105 11.14 -3.67 -12.12
N MET A 106 10.50 -4.84 -12.09
CA MET A 106 9.64 -5.35 -13.15
C MET A 106 8.18 -5.00 -12.89
N SER A 107 7.45 -4.56 -13.91
CA SER A 107 6.06 -4.13 -13.78
C SER A 107 5.13 -5.24 -13.27
N HIS A 108 5.43 -6.51 -13.56
CA HIS A 108 4.62 -7.63 -13.12
C HIS A 108 4.78 -7.95 -11.62
N TYR A 109 5.86 -7.52 -10.95
CA TYR A 109 5.97 -7.65 -9.48
C TYR A 109 4.80 -6.95 -8.80
N TRP A 110 4.57 -5.69 -9.14
CA TRP A 110 3.47 -4.88 -8.59
C TRP A 110 2.10 -5.41 -9.00
N LYS A 111 1.98 -6.00 -10.20
CA LYS A 111 0.77 -6.70 -10.62
C LYS A 111 0.49 -7.89 -9.70
N TYR A 112 1.51 -8.68 -9.36
CA TYR A 112 1.37 -9.84 -8.49
C TYR A 112 1.07 -9.43 -7.05
N CYS A 113 1.70 -8.39 -6.51
CA CYS A 113 1.31 -7.84 -5.20
C CYS A 113 -0.17 -7.48 -5.17
N LYS A 114 -0.68 -6.78 -6.19
CA LYS A 114 -2.12 -6.45 -6.27
C LYS A 114 -3.01 -7.68 -6.42
N ASN A 115 -2.55 -8.76 -7.05
CA ASN A 115 -3.33 -9.99 -7.13
C ASN A 115 -3.39 -10.69 -5.76
N GLU A 116 -2.30 -10.73 -5.02
CA GLU A 116 -2.29 -11.29 -3.66
C GLU A 116 -3.11 -10.43 -2.70
N ILE A 117 -3.06 -9.10 -2.81
CA ILE A 117 -3.91 -8.19 -2.02
C ILE A 117 -5.39 -8.49 -2.25
N ASP A 118 -5.81 -8.67 -3.50
CA ASP A 118 -7.19 -9.09 -3.81
C ASP A 118 -7.54 -10.44 -3.18
N ARG A 119 -6.62 -11.43 -3.23
CA ARG A 119 -6.84 -12.75 -2.62
C ARG A 119 -7.02 -12.70 -1.10
N ILE A 120 -6.21 -11.91 -0.39
CA ILE A 120 -6.16 -11.93 1.08
C ILE A 120 -7.26 -11.08 1.73
N LEU A 121 -7.85 -10.15 1.00
CA LEU A 121 -8.91 -9.27 1.50
C LEU A 121 -10.24 -10.01 1.55
N LYS A 122 -11.01 -9.85 2.63
CA LYS A 122 -12.40 -10.31 2.69
C LYS A 122 -13.29 -9.61 1.65
N PRO A 123 -14.46 -10.16 1.32
CA PRO A 123 -15.52 -9.41 0.65
C PRO A 123 -15.83 -8.10 1.41
N ASN A 124 -15.97 -6.99 0.68
CA ASN A 124 -16.08 -5.63 1.23
C ASN A 124 -14.82 -5.10 1.95
N GLY A 125 -13.70 -5.83 1.88
CA GLY A 125 -12.42 -5.36 2.42
C GLY A 125 -11.92 -4.10 1.71
N LYS A 126 -11.15 -3.28 2.43
CA LYS A 126 -10.70 -1.96 1.97
C LYS A 126 -9.21 -1.96 1.59
N VAL A 127 -8.85 -1.25 0.53
CA VAL A 127 -7.44 -0.95 0.21
C VAL A 127 -7.24 0.55 0.23
N ILE A 128 -6.17 0.99 0.87
CA ILE A 128 -5.68 2.36 0.77
C ILE A 128 -4.31 2.32 0.10
N CYS A 129 -4.23 2.77 -1.15
CA CYS A 129 -2.96 2.86 -1.89
C CYS A 129 -2.35 4.25 -1.75
N PHE A 130 -1.03 4.30 -1.77
CA PHE A 130 -0.25 5.53 -1.75
C PHE A 130 0.75 5.55 -2.91
N GLY A 131 0.94 6.71 -3.54
CA GLY A 131 1.94 6.86 -4.59
C GLY A 131 1.87 8.15 -5.39
N TRP A 132 2.55 8.19 -6.53
CA TRP A 132 2.56 9.33 -7.45
C TRP A 132 1.55 9.21 -8.60
N ASN A 133 0.63 8.25 -8.52
CA ASN A 133 -0.46 8.07 -9.48
C ASN A 133 -1.73 7.60 -8.76
N SER A 134 -2.87 7.77 -9.41
CA SER A 134 -4.19 7.42 -8.87
C SER A 134 -4.71 6.07 -9.36
N MET A 135 -3.85 5.10 -9.69
CA MET A 135 -4.28 3.85 -10.32
C MET A 135 -4.98 2.89 -9.36
N GLY A 136 -4.61 2.89 -8.07
CA GLY A 136 -5.20 2.00 -7.08
C GLY A 136 -5.08 0.50 -7.42
N MET A 137 -6.08 -0.29 -7.05
CA MET A 137 -6.27 -1.71 -7.38
C MET A 137 -6.94 -1.89 -8.75
N GLY A 138 -7.95 -1.07 -9.02
CA GLY A 138 -8.64 -0.96 -10.31
C GLY A 138 -9.89 -1.84 -10.46
N LYS A 139 -10.83 -1.34 -11.27
CA LYS A 139 -12.15 -1.96 -11.52
C LYS A 139 -12.09 -3.38 -12.08
N THR A 140 -11.05 -3.70 -12.86
CA THR A 140 -10.88 -5.04 -13.44
C THR A 140 -10.56 -6.12 -12.40
N ARG A 141 -10.15 -5.73 -11.19
CA ARG A 141 -10.01 -6.61 -10.01
C ARG A 141 -11.24 -6.58 -9.10
N GLY A 142 -12.35 -5.97 -9.53
CA GLY A 142 -13.57 -5.87 -8.71
C GLY A 142 -13.53 -4.79 -7.63
N PHE A 143 -12.59 -3.83 -7.70
CA PHE A 143 -12.51 -2.74 -6.73
C PHE A 143 -13.31 -1.51 -7.17
N ASP A 144 -14.02 -0.90 -6.22
CA ASP A 144 -14.70 0.39 -6.41
C ASP A 144 -13.97 1.50 -5.65
N MET A 145 -13.56 2.53 -6.37
CA MET A 145 -12.84 3.65 -5.77
C MET A 145 -13.83 4.62 -5.13
N THR A 146 -13.69 4.83 -3.82
CA THR A 146 -14.60 5.63 -3.02
C THR A 146 -14.02 7.00 -2.69
N ARG A 147 -12.69 7.12 -2.58
CA ARG A 147 -12.02 8.37 -2.21
C ARG A 147 -10.65 8.54 -2.87
N ILE A 148 -10.31 9.78 -3.21
CA ILE A 148 -8.96 10.21 -3.62
C ILE A 148 -8.56 11.41 -2.77
N LEU A 149 -7.37 11.35 -2.17
CA LEU A 149 -6.72 12.47 -1.51
C LEU A 149 -5.42 12.81 -2.25
N MET A 150 -5.36 14.03 -2.79
CA MET A 150 -4.15 14.59 -3.39
C MET A 150 -3.46 15.49 -2.38
N VAL A 151 -2.21 15.19 -2.05
CA VAL A 151 -1.40 15.96 -1.11
C VAL A 151 -0.26 16.63 -1.87
N PRO A 152 -0.46 17.85 -2.38
CA PRO A 152 0.62 18.61 -2.99
C PRO A 152 1.63 19.05 -1.93
N HIS A 153 2.91 18.86 -2.25
CA HIS A 153 4.03 19.21 -1.37
C HIS A 153 4.68 20.55 -1.72
N GLY A 154 4.27 21.16 -2.84
CA GLY A 154 4.79 22.44 -3.34
C GLY A 154 6.16 22.33 -4.02
N GLY A 155 6.57 23.41 -4.68
CA GLY A 155 7.82 23.47 -5.45
C GLY A 155 7.86 22.44 -6.58
N CYS A 156 8.99 21.78 -6.76
CA CYS A 156 9.22 20.75 -7.78
C CYS A 156 9.02 19.30 -7.25
N ARG A 157 8.34 19.13 -6.11
CA ARG A 157 8.12 17.82 -5.50
C ARG A 157 6.88 17.16 -6.08
N ASN A 158 6.94 15.85 -6.27
CA ASN A 158 5.75 15.06 -6.60
C ASN A 158 4.72 15.17 -5.47
N ASP A 159 3.44 15.13 -5.83
CA ASP A 159 2.34 14.98 -4.87
C ASP A 159 2.34 13.55 -4.31
N THR A 160 1.85 13.38 -3.07
CA THR A 160 1.39 12.06 -2.62
C THR A 160 -0.09 11.92 -2.91
N ILE A 161 -0.46 10.93 -3.72
CA ILE A 161 -1.82 10.60 -4.09
C ILE A 161 -2.21 9.35 -3.31
N CYS A 162 -3.29 9.46 -2.54
CA CYS A 162 -3.87 8.36 -1.79
C CYS A 162 -5.21 7.97 -2.44
N THR A 163 -5.43 6.69 -2.68
CA THR A 163 -6.73 6.19 -3.19
C THR A 163 -7.32 5.19 -2.21
N VAL A 164 -8.61 5.29 -1.95
CA VAL A 164 -9.37 4.35 -1.12
C VAL A 164 -10.32 3.58 -2.03
N GLU A 165 -10.25 2.26 -1.95
CA GLU A 165 -11.05 1.34 -2.73
C GLU A 165 -11.67 0.24 -1.86
N ILE A 166 -12.85 -0.22 -2.24
CA ILE A 166 -13.56 -1.34 -1.60
C ILE A 166 -13.62 -2.50 -2.59
N ARG A 167 -13.22 -3.70 -2.14
CA ARG A 167 -13.37 -4.95 -2.89
C ARG A 167 -14.86 -5.32 -2.93
N LYS A 168 -15.47 -5.29 -4.11
CA LYS A 168 -16.87 -5.72 -4.25
C LYS A 168 -17.01 -7.20 -3.89
N PRO A 169 -18.11 -7.62 -3.27
CA PRO A 169 -18.42 -9.03 -3.15
C PRO A 169 -18.47 -9.67 -4.53
N SER A 170 -17.92 -10.88 -4.66
CA SER A 170 -18.15 -11.71 -5.83
C SER A 170 -19.66 -11.95 -5.95
N LEU A 171 -20.28 -11.42 -7.01
CA LEU A 171 -21.65 -11.77 -7.36
C LEU A 171 -21.60 -13.23 -7.86
N PHE A 172 -22.22 -14.13 -7.12
CA PHE A 172 -22.44 -15.52 -7.54
C PHE A 172 -23.30 -15.59 -8.80
#